data_AF-A0A2K6GUL9-F1
#
_entry.id   AF-A0A2K6GUL9-F1
#
_cell.length_a   1.000
_cell.length_b   1.000
_cell.length_c   1.000
_cell.angle_alpha   90.00
_cell.angle_beta   90.00
_cell.angle_gamma   90.00
#
_symmetry.space_group_name_H-M   'P 1'
#
loop_
_entity.id
_entity.type
_entity.pdbx_description
1 polymer ?
#
loop_
_entity_poly.entity_id
_entity_poly.type
_entity_poly.pdbx_seq_one_letter_code
_entity_poly.pdbx_strand_id
1 'polypeptide(L)'
;MALAARLWRFLPLRRGATLGSCRGQCGPGQFRVSEVMRNPGTFKRGLLVSALSYLGFETYQVISQAAVVHATAKVEEILEQADYLYESGETEKLSQLLTQYKESEDAELLWRLAWASRDVAQLSRTSEEEKKLLVYEALEYAKRALEKNESNFAAHKWYAICISDVGDYEGIKVKIANAYIIKEHFEKTVFSVINSHG
;
A
#
# COMPACT_ATOMS: atom_id res chain seq x y z
N MET A 1 -13.70 36.49 -2.63
CA MET A 1 -12.73 35.66 -3.38
C MET A 1 -13.20 34.23 -3.27
N ALA A 2 -13.72 33.69 -4.37
CA ALA A 2 -14.64 32.56 -4.40
C ALA A 2 -13.94 31.19 -4.30
N LEU A 3 -14.68 30.25 -3.68
CA LEU A 3 -14.43 28.82 -3.49
C LEU A 3 -14.44 28.04 -4.81
N ALA A 4 -13.63 26.97 -4.92
CA ALA A 4 -13.94 25.68 -5.56
C ALA A 4 -12.69 24.78 -5.55
N ALA A 5 -12.60 23.72 -4.73
CA ALA A 5 -13.22 22.40 -4.91
C ALA A 5 -12.80 21.71 -6.23
N ARG A 6 -11.71 20.92 -6.18
CA ARG A 6 -11.34 19.96 -7.24
C ARG A 6 -11.98 18.61 -6.93
N LEU A 7 -13.13 18.36 -7.54
CA LEU A 7 -13.73 17.04 -7.68
C LEU A 7 -13.02 16.28 -8.82
N TRP A 8 -12.43 15.13 -8.52
CA TRP A 8 -12.18 14.10 -9.54
C TRP A 8 -13.45 13.27 -9.73
N ARG A 9 -14.01 13.30 -10.94
CA ARG A 9 -15.08 12.41 -11.39
C ARG A 9 -14.54 11.36 -12.34
N PHE A 10 -14.86 10.11 -12.00
CA PHE A 10 -14.92 8.96 -12.89
C PHE A 10 -15.76 9.25 -14.14
N LEU A 11 -15.32 8.77 -15.32
CA LEU A 11 -15.97 7.69 -16.11
C LEU A 11 -15.40 7.62 -17.55
N PRO A 12 -15.52 6.45 -18.23
CA PRO A 12 -14.80 6.07 -19.44
C PRO A 12 -15.58 6.41 -20.72
N LEU A 13 -14.91 6.44 -21.88
CA LEU A 13 -15.62 6.40 -23.16
C LEU A 13 -14.86 5.65 -24.27
N ARG A 14 -15.63 4.78 -24.89
CA ARG A 14 -15.40 3.85 -26.01
C ARG A 14 -15.65 4.55 -27.37
N ARG A 15 -15.18 3.90 -28.45
CA ARG A 15 -15.34 4.17 -29.91
C ARG A 15 -14.24 5.05 -30.49
N GLY A 16 -13.68 4.80 -31.67
CA GLY A 16 -14.06 3.88 -32.75
C GLY A 16 -13.97 4.61 -34.10
N ALA A 17 -13.09 4.11 -34.97
CA ALA A 17 -13.19 4.04 -36.44
C ALA A 17 -13.13 5.29 -37.37
N THR A 18 -12.24 5.15 -38.38
CA THR A 18 -12.26 5.63 -39.80
C THR A 18 -11.90 7.11 -40.06
N LEU A 19 -11.28 7.55 -41.18
CA LEU A 19 -11.13 7.06 -42.57
C LEU A 19 -9.99 7.85 -43.29
N GLY A 20 -9.40 7.29 -44.37
CA GLY A 20 -8.73 8.06 -45.45
C GLY A 20 -7.64 7.24 -46.17
N SER A 21 -7.95 6.38 -47.16
CA SER A 21 -8.21 6.62 -48.60
C SER A 21 -6.99 7.09 -49.42
N CYS A 22 -6.53 6.26 -50.37
CA CYS A 22 -6.44 6.62 -51.80
C CYS A 22 -6.23 5.40 -52.74
N ARG A 23 -6.80 5.52 -53.93
CA ARG A 23 -7.08 4.59 -55.05
C ARG A 23 -5.86 3.95 -55.76
N GLY A 24 -6.13 2.80 -56.40
CA GLY A 24 -5.49 2.36 -57.65
C GLY A 24 -6.02 0.99 -58.13
N GLN A 25 -6.60 0.92 -59.33
CA GLN A 25 -7.30 -0.24 -59.90
C GLN A 25 -6.42 -1.21 -60.73
N CYS A 26 -6.99 -2.39 -60.99
CA CYS A 26 -6.95 -3.24 -62.22
C CYS A 26 -6.23 -4.60 -62.18
N GLY A 27 -7.03 -5.67 -62.41
CA GLY A 27 -6.64 -6.84 -63.21
C GLY A 27 -6.67 -8.22 -62.50
N PRO A 28 -7.47 -9.20 -62.98
CA PRO A 28 -7.44 -10.58 -62.51
C PRO A 28 -6.47 -11.44 -63.36
N GLY A 29 -5.64 -12.25 -62.71
CA GLY A 29 -4.65 -13.11 -63.36
C GLY A 29 -4.52 -14.44 -62.63
N GLN A 30 -4.75 -15.51 -63.38
CA GLN A 30 -4.93 -16.90 -62.97
C GLN A 30 -3.59 -17.62 -62.73
N PHE A 31 -3.66 -18.77 -62.03
CA PHE A 31 -2.68 -19.87 -61.97
C PHE A 31 -1.27 -19.61 -61.36
N ARG A 32 -0.99 -20.28 -60.23
CA ARG A 32 -0.24 -21.55 -60.25
C ARG A 32 -0.23 -22.23 -58.90
N VAL A 33 -0.64 -23.48 -58.91
CA VAL A 33 -0.37 -24.48 -57.87
C VAL A 33 1.14 -24.63 -57.73
N SER A 34 1.65 -24.56 -56.50
CA SER A 34 2.92 -25.18 -56.14
C SER A 34 2.74 -25.86 -54.79
N GLU A 35 2.29 -27.10 -54.95
CA GLU A 35 2.41 -28.20 -54.02
C GLU A 35 3.88 -28.30 -53.56
N VAL A 36 4.16 -27.97 -52.30
CA VAL A 36 5.43 -28.35 -51.64
C VAL A 36 5.08 -29.21 -50.44
N MET A 37 4.94 -30.48 -50.76
CA MET A 37 5.41 -31.65 -50.04
C MET A 37 5.80 -31.44 -48.57
N ARG A 38 4.86 -31.86 -47.71
CA ARG A 38 5.03 -32.50 -46.41
C ARG A 38 6.44 -33.09 -46.20
N ASN A 39 7.17 -32.54 -45.22
CA ASN A 39 8.30 -33.21 -44.56
C ASN A 39 7.87 -33.59 -43.13
N PRO A 40 7.87 -34.88 -42.72
CA PRO A 40 7.50 -35.29 -41.37
C PRO A 40 8.75 -35.25 -40.49
N GLY A 41 9.13 -34.06 -40.00
CA GLY A 41 10.45 -33.89 -39.41
C GLY A 41 10.55 -32.95 -38.22
N THR A 42 9.48 -32.58 -37.52
CA THR A 42 9.58 -31.62 -36.40
C THR A 42 8.51 -31.83 -35.30
N PHE A 43 8.16 -33.07 -34.95
CA PHE A 43 7.24 -33.32 -33.83
C PHE A 43 7.90 -33.26 -32.43
N LYS A 44 9.21 -33.00 -32.30
CA LYS A 44 9.92 -33.04 -31.00
C LYS A 44 10.24 -31.67 -30.37
N ARG A 45 9.92 -30.54 -31.04
CA ARG A 45 10.33 -29.20 -30.58
C ARG A 45 9.32 -28.49 -29.67
N GLY A 46 8.08 -28.98 -29.58
CA GLY A 46 7.03 -28.42 -28.72
C GLY A 46 7.18 -28.78 -27.24
N LEU A 47 7.81 -29.92 -26.91
CA LEU A 47 7.90 -30.42 -25.53
C LEU A 47 9.04 -29.76 -24.71
N LEU A 48 10.07 -29.24 -25.38
CA LEU A 48 11.22 -28.61 -24.70
C LEU A 48 10.96 -27.15 -24.32
N VAL A 49 10.07 -26.47 -25.04
CA VAL A 49 9.69 -25.07 -24.74
C VAL A 49 8.88 -25.02 -23.45
N SER A 50 7.99 -25.98 -23.18
CA SER A 50 7.20 -25.99 -21.94
C SER A 50 8.04 -26.24 -20.69
N ALA A 51 9.02 -27.15 -20.74
CA ALA A 51 9.88 -27.46 -19.60
C ALA A 51 10.86 -26.31 -19.25
N LEU A 52 11.40 -25.62 -20.26
CA LEU A 52 12.25 -24.44 -20.06
C LEU A 52 11.45 -23.23 -19.56
N SER A 53 10.23 -23.02 -20.05
CA SER A 53 9.32 -21.99 -19.52
C SER A 53 8.93 -22.28 -18.07
N TYR A 54 8.67 -23.55 -17.72
CA TYR A 54 8.36 -23.95 -16.36
C TYR A 54 9.55 -23.77 -15.41
N LEU A 55 10.75 -24.22 -15.80
CA LEU A 55 11.97 -24.01 -15.01
C LEU A 55 12.32 -22.52 -14.87
N GLY A 56 12.10 -21.72 -15.92
CA GLY A 56 12.23 -20.26 -15.90
C GLY A 56 11.24 -19.58 -14.95
N PHE A 57 9.99 -20.05 -14.90
CA PHE A 57 8.98 -19.56 -13.97
C PHE A 57 9.30 -19.92 -12.51
N GLU A 58 9.70 -21.16 -12.24
CA GLU A 58 10.11 -21.62 -10.90
C GLU A 58 11.33 -20.82 -10.40
N THR A 59 12.34 -20.63 -11.25
CA THR A 59 13.51 -19.79 -10.88
C THR A 59 13.15 -18.33 -10.67
N TYR A 60 12.25 -17.75 -11.48
CA TYR A 60 11.74 -16.40 -11.24
C TYR A 60 10.96 -16.30 -9.92
N GLN A 61 10.15 -17.32 -9.61
CA GLN A 61 9.40 -17.38 -8.36
C GLN A 61 10.32 -17.49 -7.15
N VAL A 62 11.37 -18.32 -7.21
CA VAL A 62 12.37 -18.45 -6.14
C VAL A 62 13.16 -17.15 -5.96
N ILE A 63 13.59 -16.49 -7.04
CA ILE A 63 14.30 -15.20 -6.94
C ILE A 63 13.38 -14.12 -6.38
N SER A 64 12.11 -14.08 -6.80
CA SER A 64 11.12 -13.13 -6.29
C SER A 64 10.84 -13.37 -4.81
N GLN A 65 10.68 -14.63 -4.40
CA GLN A 65 10.51 -15.00 -2.98
C GLN A 65 11.73 -14.63 -2.16
N ALA A 66 12.95 -14.92 -2.64
CA ALA A 66 14.19 -14.54 -1.94
C ALA A 66 14.32 -13.02 -1.79
N ALA A 67 13.97 -12.25 -2.84
CA ALA A 67 13.97 -10.78 -2.78
C ALA A 67 12.93 -10.24 -1.78
N VAL A 68 11.73 -10.83 -1.74
CA VAL A 68 10.69 -10.47 -0.76
C VAL A 68 11.17 -10.78 0.66
N VAL A 69 11.73 -11.97 0.91
CA VAL A 69 12.26 -12.35 2.24
C VAL A 69 13.38 -11.42 2.69
N HIS A 70 14.28 -11.03 1.78
CA HIS A 70 15.34 -10.06 2.11
C HIS A 70 14.75 -8.67 2.44
N ALA A 71 13.70 -8.24 1.74
CA ALA A 71 13.02 -6.99 2.04
C ALA A 71 12.30 -7.03 3.40
N THR A 72 11.60 -8.13 3.71
CA THR A 72 10.92 -8.30 5.00
C THR A 72 11.91 -8.38 6.17
N ALA A 73 13.02 -9.11 6.01
CA ALA A 73 14.07 -9.19 7.03
C ALA A 73 14.68 -7.81 7.33
N LYS A 74 14.87 -6.99 6.28
CA LYS A 74 15.35 -5.61 6.45
C LYS A 74 14.34 -4.75 7.22
N VAL A 75 13.04 -4.91 6.96
CA VAL A 75 12.00 -4.19 7.71
C VAL A 75 11.98 -4.63 9.16
N GLU A 76 12.04 -5.94 9.43
CA GLU A 76 12.04 -6.50 10.78
C GLU A 76 13.22 -5.98 11.62
N GLU A 77 14.43 -5.90 11.04
CA GLU A 77 15.59 -5.28 11.71
C GLU A 77 15.34 -3.81 12.09
N ILE A 78 14.66 -3.03 11.24
CA ILE A 78 14.30 -1.64 11.53
C ILE A 78 13.26 -1.57 12.66
N LEU A 79 12.31 -2.51 12.68
CA LEU A 79 11.30 -2.59 13.74
C LEU A 79 11.95 -2.92 15.09
N GLU A 80 12.87 -3.87 15.13
CA GLU A 80 13.63 -4.20 16.33
C GLU A 80 14.45 -3.01 16.83
N GLN A 81 15.10 -2.26 15.93
CA GLN A 81 15.83 -1.04 16.28
C GLN A 81 14.90 0.04 16.84
N ALA A 82 13.71 0.21 16.25
CA ALA A 82 12.71 1.15 16.72
C ALA A 82 12.22 0.78 18.13
N ASP A 83 11.92 -0.50 18.35
CA ASP A 83 11.46 -0.99 19.65
C ASP A 83 12.57 -0.86 20.71
N TYR A 84 13.84 -1.11 20.36
CA TYR A 84 14.99 -0.87 21.25
C TYR A 84 15.16 0.61 21.64
N LEU A 85 15.08 1.53 20.68
CA LEU A 85 15.18 2.97 20.94
C LEU A 85 14.04 3.48 21.81
N TYR A 86 12.86 2.85 21.71
CA TYR A 86 11.75 3.14 22.60
C TYR A 86 12.04 2.68 24.02
N GLU A 87 12.55 1.46 24.20
CA GLU A 87 12.93 0.93 25.52
C GLU A 87 14.06 1.74 26.17
N SER A 88 14.97 2.31 25.38
CA SER A 88 16.02 3.21 25.89
C SER A 88 15.52 4.62 26.24
N GLY A 89 14.26 4.96 25.90
CA GLY A 89 13.67 6.27 26.13
C GLY A 89 14.16 7.35 25.15
N GLU A 90 14.77 6.96 24.04
CA GLU A 90 15.36 7.86 23.04
C GLU A 90 14.34 8.23 21.94
N THR A 91 13.25 8.85 22.35
CA THR A 91 12.06 9.17 21.53
C THR A 91 12.38 10.01 20.29
N GLU A 92 13.37 10.91 20.40
CA GLU A 92 13.83 11.74 19.29
C GLU A 92 14.55 10.93 18.20
N LYS A 93 15.42 10.01 18.61
CA LYS A 93 16.14 9.14 17.67
C LYS A 93 15.19 8.15 17.01
N LEU A 94 14.24 7.65 17.78
CA LEU A 94 13.14 6.81 17.27
C LEU A 94 12.36 7.54 16.17
N SER A 95 11.92 8.77 16.42
CA SER A 95 11.21 9.57 15.42
C SER A 95 12.06 9.85 14.18
N GLN A 96 13.35 10.17 14.36
CA GLN A 96 14.28 10.39 13.23
C GLN A 96 14.48 9.13 12.37
N LEU A 97 14.63 7.96 13.00
CA LEU A 97 14.75 6.68 12.31
C LEU A 97 13.49 6.38 11.50
N LEU A 98 12.33 6.46 12.13
CA LEU A 98 11.05 6.12 11.49
C LEU A 98 10.65 7.12 10.40
N THR A 99 11.01 8.40 10.52
CA THR A 99 10.73 9.43 9.51
C THR A 99 11.36 9.11 8.15
N GLN A 100 12.47 8.36 8.12
CA GLN A 100 13.08 7.87 6.87
C GLN A 100 12.14 6.93 6.09
N TYR A 101 11.19 6.33 6.78
CA TYR A 101 10.23 5.35 6.26
C TYR A 101 8.79 5.90 6.21
N LYS A 102 8.59 7.23 6.24
CA LYS A 102 7.27 7.86 6.18
C LYS A 102 6.46 7.54 4.91
N GLU A 103 7.15 7.23 3.82
CA GLU A 103 6.54 6.83 2.54
C GLU A 103 6.40 5.30 2.40
N SER A 104 6.74 4.55 3.46
CA SER A 104 6.56 3.10 3.47
C SER A 104 5.08 2.72 3.37
N GLU A 105 4.82 1.57 2.78
CA GLU A 105 3.50 0.96 2.69
C GLU A 105 3.27 -0.13 3.74
N ASP A 106 4.27 -0.39 4.59
CA ASP A 106 4.15 -1.38 5.64
C ASP A 106 3.31 -0.84 6.80
N ALA A 107 2.23 -1.54 7.14
CA ALA A 107 1.37 -1.19 8.25
C ALA A 107 2.13 -1.13 9.58
N GLU A 108 3.12 -2.01 9.80
CA GLU A 108 3.91 -2.10 11.03
C GLU A 108 4.79 -0.86 11.26
N LEU A 109 5.35 -0.32 10.18
CA LEU A 109 6.12 0.91 10.21
C LEU A 109 5.21 2.13 10.39
N LEU A 110 4.07 2.17 9.69
CA LEU A 110 3.16 3.31 9.70
C LEU A 110 2.53 3.55 11.08
N TRP A 111 2.08 2.51 11.79
CA TRP A 111 1.52 2.72 13.12
C TRP A 111 2.59 3.11 14.14
N ARG A 112 3.82 2.62 14.01
CA ARG A 112 4.96 3.04 14.85
C ARG A 112 5.34 4.49 14.58
N LEU A 113 5.24 4.95 13.33
CA LEU A 113 5.40 6.35 12.96
C LEU A 113 4.36 7.23 13.66
N ALA A 114 3.08 6.84 13.60
CA ALA A 114 2.00 7.54 14.31
C ALA A 114 2.28 7.64 15.82
N TRP A 115 2.74 6.54 16.40
CA TRP A 115 3.12 6.49 17.81
C TRP A 115 4.29 7.43 18.13
N ALA A 116 5.37 7.38 17.37
CA ALA A 116 6.53 8.23 17.58
C ALA A 116 6.20 9.72 17.40
N SER A 117 5.41 10.09 16.38
CA SER A 117 4.94 11.47 16.19
C SER A 117 4.13 11.96 17.38
N ARG A 118 3.25 11.11 17.92
CA ARG A 118 2.48 11.44 19.14
C ARG A 118 3.39 11.60 20.35
N ASP A 119 4.36 10.73 20.52
CA ASP A 119 5.28 10.77 21.66
C ASP A 119 6.11 12.07 21.66
N VAL A 120 6.59 12.49 20.49
CA VAL A 120 7.21 13.80 20.28
C VAL A 120 6.25 14.95 20.62
N ALA A 121 4.97 14.81 20.27
CA ALA A 121 3.94 15.80 20.60
C ALA A 121 3.65 15.93 22.11
N GLN A 122 3.97 14.90 22.91
CA GLN A 122 3.81 14.91 24.36
C GLN A 122 5.05 15.41 25.12
N LEU A 123 6.17 15.65 24.42
CA LEU A 123 7.36 16.22 25.03
C LEU A 123 7.08 17.65 25.50
N SER A 124 7.56 17.99 26.70
CA SER A 124 7.35 19.30 27.34
C SER A 124 7.96 20.49 26.58
N ARG A 125 8.92 20.21 25.69
CA ARG A 125 9.59 21.22 24.85
C ARG A 125 8.81 21.58 23.58
N THR A 126 7.80 20.80 23.21
CA THR A 126 7.04 20.96 21.98
C THR A 126 6.00 22.06 22.16
N SER A 127 5.96 23.04 21.25
CA SER A 127 4.96 24.11 21.31
C SER A 127 3.54 23.58 21.04
N GLU A 128 2.51 24.32 21.46
CA GLU A 128 1.11 23.89 21.24
C GLU A 128 0.77 23.84 19.74
N GLU A 129 1.36 24.74 18.94
CA GLU A 129 1.23 24.74 17.48
C GLU A 129 1.87 23.49 16.85
N GLU A 130 3.09 23.14 17.24
CA GLU A 130 3.77 21.94 16.75
C GLU A 130 3.06 20.67 17.22
N LYS A 131 2.60 20.64 18.47
CA LYS A 131 1.82 19.53 19.01
C LYS A 131 0.57 19.27 18.18
N LYS A 132 -0.16 20.34 17.82
CA LYS A 132 -1.32 20.24 16.94
C LYS A 132 -0.92 19.62 15.59
N LEU A 133 0.13 20.10 14.95
CA LEU A 133 0.61 19.56 13.66
C LEU A 133 0.96 18.07 13.76
N LEU A 134 1.73 17.69 14.78
CA LEU A 134 2.14 16.30 15.02
C LEU A 134 0.95 15.38 15.28
N VAL A 135 -0.08 15.85 16.00
CA VAL A 135 -1.30 15.08 16.25
C VAL A 135 -2.07 14.81 14.95
N TYR A 136 -2.18 15.81 14.06
CA TYR A 136 -2.81 15.59 12.75
C TYR A 136 -1.97 14.66 11.85
N GLU A 137 -0.65 14.80 11.88
CA GLU A 137 0.27 13.94 11.14
C GLU A 137 0.20 12.49 11.63
N ALA A 138 0.18 12.27 12.94
CA ALA A 138 0.02 10.96 13.55
C ALA A 138 -1.30 10.31 13.14
N LEU A 139 -2.39 11.08 13.07
CA LEU A 139 -3.68 10.58 12.58
C LEU A 139 -3.60 10.13 11.11
N GLU A 140 -2.89 10.85 10.26
CA GLU A 140 -2.69 10.48 8.85
C GLU A 140 -1.93 9.15 8.73
N TYR A 141 -0.84 8.99 9.48
CA TYR A 141 -0.08 7.72 9.49
C TYR A 141 -0.93 6.55 10.00
N ALA A 142 -1.71 6.76 11.06
CA ALA A 142 -2.60 5.72 11.58
C ALA A 142 -3.70 5.33 10.57
N LYS A 143 -4.25 6.29 9.82
CA LYS A 143 -5.20 6.01 8.72
C LYS A 143 -4.56 5.17 7.63
N ARG A 144 -3.38 5.56 7.17
CA ARG A 144 -2.63 4.81 6.16
C ARG A 144 -2.30 3.40 6.63
N ALA A 145 -1.95 3.21 7.91
CA ALA A 145 -1.71 1.90 8.47
C ALA A 145 -2.95 1.00 8.38
N LEU A 146 -4.14 1.55 8.67
CA LEU A 146 -5.41 0.83 8.54
C LEU A 146 -5.79 0.54 7.09
N GLU A 147 -5.54 1.46 6.16
CA GLU A 147 -5.76 1.22 4.73
C GLU A 147 -4.88 0.07 4.20
N LYS A 148 -3.68 -0.10 4.76
CA LYS A 148 -2.76 -1.19 4.39
C LYS A 148 -3.10 -2.51 5.09
N ASN A 149 -3.50 -2.46 6.35
CA ASN A 149 -3.96 -3.63 7.09
C ASN A 149 -5.09 -3.28 8.07
N GLU A 150 -6.33 -3.48 7.62
CA GLU A 150 -7.55 -3.25 8.41
C GLU A 150 -7.70 -4.24 9.58
N SER A 151 -6.95 -5.35 9.59
CA SER A 151 -7.01 -6.33 10.67
C SER A 151 -5.96 -6.10 11.76
N ASN A 152 -5.09 -5.09 11.58
CA ASN A 152 -4.00 -4.83 12.52
C ASN A 152 -4.52 -4.18 13.82
N PHE A 153 -4.41 -4.94 14.92
CA PHE A 153 -4.76 -4.50 16.27
C PHE A 153 -4.04 -3.20 16.67
N ALA A 154 -2.73 -3.12 16.41
CA ALA A 154 -1.91 -1.97 16.81
C ALA A 154 -2.34 -0.71 16.04
N ALA A 155 -2.62 -0.83 14.74
CA ALA A 155 -3.11 0.27 13.92
C ALA A 155 -4.46 0.79 14.43
N HIS A 156 -5.42 -0.09 14.78
CA HIS A 156 -6.70 0.32 15.37
C HIS A 156 -6.54 1.04 16.70
N LYS A 157 -5.67 0.51 17.58
CA LYS A 157 -5.35 1.14 18.87
C LYS A 157 -4.80 2.56 18.68
N TRP A 158 -3.79 2.72 17.83
CA TRP A 158 -3.17 4.04 17.61
C TRP A 158 -4.09 5.00 16.87
N TYR A 159 -4.91 4.52 15.93
CA TYR A 159 -5.93 5.32 15.28
C TYR A 159 -6.95 5.89 16.27
N ALA A 160 -7.44 5.07 17.20
CA ALA A 160 -8.37 5.50 18.24
C ALA A 160 -7.77 6.59 19.14
N ILE A 161 -6.51 6.44 19.52
CA ILE A 161 -5.79 7.43 20.33
C ILE A 161 -5.63 8.75 19.55
N CYS A 162 -5.16 8.70 18.30
CA CYS A 162 -4.94 9.90 17.48
C CYS A 162 -6.25 10.65 17.19
N ILE A 163 -7.36 9.93 16.95
CA ILE A 163 -8.69 10.54 16.79
C ILE A 163 -9.17 11.23 18.06
N SER A 164 -8.88 10.65 19.23
CA SER A 164 -9.20 11.28 20.51
C SER A 164 -8.43 12.59 20.67
N ASP A 165 -7.13 12.58 20.38
CA ASP A 165 -6.28 13.77 20.47
C ASP A 165 -6.73 14.88 19.49
N VAL A 166 -7.12 14.53 18.26
CA VAL A 166 -7.70 15.49 17.30
C VAL A 166 -9.04 16.05 17.78
N GLY A 167 -9.84 15.26 18.47
CA GLY A 167 -11.13 15.69 19.03
C GLY A 167 -11.00 16.84 20.04
N ASP A 168 -9.86 16.94 20.73
CA ASP A 168 -9.57 18.05 21.64
C ASP A 168 -9.36 19.38 20.90
N TYR A 169 -8.90 19.33 19.65
CA TYR A 169 -8.66 20.51 18.81
C TYR A 169 -9.88 20.92 17.96
N GLU A 170 -10.72 19.97 17.55
CA GLU A 170 -11.92 20.25 16.73
C GLU A 170 -13.18 20.58 17.56
N GLY A 171 -13.11 20.34 18.87
CA GLY A 171 -14.14 20.72 19.84
C GLY A 171 -15.10 19.60 20.21
N ILE A 172 -15.96 19.91 21.19
CA ILE A 172 -16.75 18.90 21.94
C ILE A 172 -17.66 18.07 21.03
N LYS A 173 -18.28 18.67 20.00
CA LYS A 173 -19.15 17.95 19.07
C LYS A 173 -18.41 16.86 18.30
N VAL A 174 -17.22 17.19 17.79
CA VAL A 174 -16.37 16.23 17.07
C VAL A 174 -15.84 15.19 18.03
N LYS A 175 -15.39 15.58 19.24
CA LYS A 175 -14.96 14.64 20.28
C LYS A 175 -16.03 13.60 20.63
N ILE A 176 -17.29 14.00 20.74
CA ILE A 176 -18.41 13.08 20.97
C ILE A 176 -18.60 12.14 19.78
N ALA A 177 -18.61 12.65 18.55
CA ALA A 177 -18.72 11.83 17.35
C ALA A 177 -17.57 10.81 17.24
N ASN A 178 -16.35 11.26 17.51
CA ASN A 178 -15.12 10.48 17.53
C ASN A 178 -15.17 9.34 18.55
N ALA A 179 -15.79 9.55 19.71
CA ALA A 179 -15.94 8.50 20.72
C ALA A 179 -16.74 7.28 20.20
N TYR A 180 -17.74 7.51 19.34
CA TYR A 180 -18.48 6.40 18.70
C TYR A 180 -17.60 5.64 17.70
N ILE A 181 -16.80 6.36 16.91
CA ILE A 181 -15.85 5.76 15.95
C ILE A 181 -14.81 4.91 16.70
N ILE A 182 -14.26 5.44 17.79
CA ILE A 182 -13.30 4.74 18.64
C ILE A 182 -13.90 3.43 19.17
N LYS A 183 -15.14 3.48 19.67
CA LYS A 183 -15.84 2.29 20.15
C LYS A 183 -15.98 1.22 19.06
N GLU A 184 -16.38 1.62 17.85
CA GLU A 184 -16.52 0.69 16.71
C GLU A 184 -15.18 0.01 16.36
N HIS A 185 -14.07 0.77 16.35
CA HIS A 185 -12.75 0.20 16.09
C HIS A 185 -12.31 -0.79 17.17
N PHE A 186 -12.59 -0.52 18.45
CA PHE A 186 -12.30 -1.48 19.52
C PHE A 186 -13.15 -2.75 19.40
N GLU A 187 -14.44 -2.65 19.08
CA GLU A 187 -15.31 -3.81 18.89
C GLU A 187 -14.83 -4.69 17.72
N LYS A 188 -14.48 -4.08 16.58
CA LYS A 188 -13.90 -4.79 15.42
C LYS A 188 -12.60 -5.49 15.78
N THR A 189 -11.74 -4.80 16.51
CA THR A 189 -10.44 -5.33 16.95
C THR A 189 -10.62 -6.56 17.85
N VAL A 190 -11.50 -6.47 18.85
CA VAL A 190 -11.81 -7.60 19.75
C VAL A 190 -12.39 -8.78 18.96
N PHE A 191 -13.31 -8.53 18.03
CA PHE A 191 -13.90 -9.59 17.21
C PHE A 191 -12.87 -10.25 16.29
N SER A 192 -11.96 -9.48 15.68
CA SER A 192 -10.90 -10.03 14.82
C SER A 192 -9.94 -10.93 15.61
N VAL A 193 -9.52 -10.51 16.80
CA VAL A 193 -8.64 -11.31 17.67
C VAL A 193 -9.29 -12.62 18.08
N ILE A 194 -10.59 -12.61 18.41
CA ILE A 194 -11.32 -13.83 18.81
C ILE A 194 -11.42 -14.83 17.64
N ASN A 195 -11.67 -14.37 16.40
CA ASN A 195 -11.81 -15.26 15.25
C ASN A 195 -10.47 -15.77 14.69
N SER A 196 -9.34 -15.12 14.98
CA SER A 196 -8.01 -15.62 14.58
C SER A 196 -7.50 -16.78 15.45
N HIS A 197 -8.13 -17.07 16.59
CA HIS A 197 -7.71 -18.12 17.54
C HIS A 197 -8.68 -19.32 17.64
N GLY A 198 -9.66 -19.44 16.74
CA GLY A 198 -10.60 -20.57 16.65
C GLY A 198 -10.41 -21.37 15.37
#